data_AF-A0A840E8Q3-F1
#
_entry.id   AF-A0A840E8Q3-F1
#
_cell.length_a   1.000
_cell.length_b   1.000
_cell.length_c   1.000
_cell.angle_alpha   90.00
_cell.angle_beta   90.00
_cell.angle_gamma   90.00
#
_symmetry.space_group_name_H-M   'P 1'
#
loop_
_entity.id
_entity.type
_entity.pdbx_description
1 polymer ?
#
loop_
_entity_poly.entity_id
_entity_poly.type
_entity_poly.pdbx_seq_one_letter_code
_entity_poly.pdbx_strand_id
1 'polypeptide(L)'
;MQRIYFLLPIILLMTESLSAQSRPRELGVPFGVMTPGPLNAITDVAGVRVGHTTLIEGDSIRTGVTAILPHAGDLYQEKVPAAIYLGNGYGKLAGYSQVKELGELETPIVLTNTLSVATATNALITACLADNPEVQSVNAVVGETNDGFLNDIRGRHVTQAHVLAALGSAAGSEVEEGNVGAGTGTSCFGWKGGIGTSSRLLPESLGGYTVGVLVQTNFGGVLQIAGVPVGQKLGRYYFRDELESHADGSCMIVVATDAPLGPRNLERLAKRAMLGLARTGGIASNGSGDYVIAFSTATENRIVAGGARVRTLSELSNGAVSPLFLAVIEATEEAIINSLFAAEDMTGHNGRHREALPVEKVLELLR
;
A
#
# COMPACT_ATOMS: atom_id res chain seq x y z
N MET A 1 42.88 -46.32 21.69
CA MET A 1 41.97 -45.15 21.76
C MET A 1 42.01 -44.43 20.42
N GLN A 2 41.07 -44.73 19.52
CA GLN A 2 40.95 -44.09 18.21
C GLN A 2 40.29 -42.72 18.40
N ARG A 3 40.94 -41.65 17.92
CA ARG A 3 40.40 -40.28 17.95
C ARG A 3 39.47 -40.08 16.75
N ILE A 4 38.19 -39.89 17.02
CA ILE A 4 37.16 -39.50 16.06
C ILE A 4 37.27 -37.99 15.86
N TYR A 5 37.52 -37.54 14.63
CA TYR A 5 37.45 -36.14 14.25
C TYR A 5 36.02 -35.82 13.80
N PHE A 6 35.33 -34.96 14.55
CA PHE A 6 34.05 -34.37 14.13
C PHE A 6 34.34 -33.23 13.14
N LEU A 7 33.94 -33.42 11.88
CA LEU A 7 33.83 -32.36 10.88
C LEU A 7 32.54 -31.58 11.15
N LEU A 8 32.67 -30.34 11.61
CA LEU A 8 31.56 -29.39 11.74
C LEU A 8 31.23 -28.83 10.33
N PRO A 9 29.97 -28.86 9.87
CA PRO A 9 29.62 -28.21 8.61
C PRO A 9 29.59 -26.69 8.83
N ILE A 10 30.39 -25.97 8.05
CA ILE A 10 30.34 -24.50 7.96
C ILE A 10 29.06 -24.15 7.20
N ILE A 11 28.03 -23.69 7.91
CA ILE A 11 26.84 -23.08 7.31
C ILE A 11 27.25 -21.70 6.83
N LEU A 12 27.36 -21.54 5.51
CA LEU A 12 27.57 -20.26 4.86
C LEU A 12 26.24 -19.48 4.95
N LEU A 13 26.13 -18.59 5.94
CA LEU A 13 25.07 -17.58 5.99
C LEU A 13 25.31 -16.61 4.83
N MET A 14 24.56 -16.77 3.74
CA MET A 14 24.41 -15.70 2.76
C MET A 14 23.59 -14.60 3.41
N THR A 15 24.26 -13.56 3.89
CA THR A 15 23.62 -12.29 4.20
C THR A 15 23.22 -11.66 2.87
N GLU A 16 21.94 -11.74 2.50
CA GLU A 16 21.40 -10.81 1.52
C GLU A 16 21.52 -9.41 2.10
N SER A 17 22.46 -8.64 1.57
CA SER A 17 22.54 -7.22 1.84
C SER A 17 21.30 -6.57 1.26
N LEU A 18 20.37 -6.13 2.12
CA LEU A 18 19.41 -5.08 1.75
C LEU A 18 20.25 -3.90 1.23
N SER A 19 20.30 -3.74 -0.09
CA SER A 19 20.69 -2.46 -0.66
C SER A 19 19.61 -1.48 -0.23
N ALA A 20 19.95 -0.48 0.58
CA ALA A 20 19.05 0.64 0.82
C ALA A 20 18.66 1.21 -0.54
N GLN A 21 17.42 1.01 -0.97
CA GLN A 21 16.89 1.61 -2.20
C GLN A 21 17.00 3.13 -2.03
N SER A 22 17.75 3.81 -2.91
CA SER A 22 17.90 5.26 -2.81
C SER A 22 16.58 5.94 -3.15
N ARG A 23 15.87 6.43 -2.13
CA ARG A 23 14.53 6.99 -2.29
C ARG A 23 14.61 8.40 -2.89
N PRO A 24 13.60 8.86 -3.66
CA PRO A 24 13.67 10.14 -4.36
C PRO A 24 14.01 11.33 -3.45
N ARG A 25 13.52 11.34 -2.21
CA ARG A 25 13.86 12.39 -1.24
C ARG A 25 15.35 12.43 -0.89
N GLU A 26 16.00 11.27 -0.77
CA GLU A 26 17.45 11.15 -0.51
C GLU A 26 18.27 11.63 -1.72
N LEU A 27 17.68 11.53 -2.91
CA LEU A 27 18.22 12.03 -4.17
C LEU A 27 17.91 13.52 -4.42
N GLY A 28 17.29 14.21 -3.46
CA GLY A 28 17.01 15.64 -3.51
C GLY A 28 15.68 16.04 -4.16
N VAL A 29 14.78 15.09 -4.44
CA VAL A 29 13.44 15.40 -4.95
C VAL A 29 12.59 16.03 -3.84
N PRO A 30 12.04 17.24 -4.03
CA PRO A 30 11.22 17.88 -3.01
C PRO A 30 9.79 17.33 -3.04
N PHE A 31 9.24 17.03 -1.85
CA PHE A 31 7.84 16.65 -1.68
C PHE A 31 7.19 17.47 -0.58
N GLY A 32 6.37 18.44 -1.01
CA GLY A 32 5.59 19.28 -0.11
C GLY A 32 6.45 20.05 0.90
N VAL A 33 5.85 20.39 2.04
CA VAL A 33 6.49 21.19 3.10
C VAL A 33 6.59 20.47 4.44
N MET A 34 5.92 19.32 4.60
CA MET A 34 5.90 18.59 5.86
C MET A 34 7.08 17.63 5.99
N THR A 35 7.53 17.42 7.23
CA THR A 35 8.62 16.49 7.55
C THR A 35 8.08 15.06 7.60
N PRO A 36 8.75 14.08 6.96
CA PRO A 36 8.38 12.68 7.11
C PRO A 36 8.70 12.14 8.51
N GLY A 37 8.10 11.02 8.87
CA GLY A 37 8.56 10.23 10.01
C GLY A 37 9.94 9.59 9.74
N PRO A 38 10.54 8.95 10.76
CA PRO A 38 11.91 8.43 10.67
C PRO A 38 12.11 7.37 9.58
N LEU A 39 11.11 6.55 9.29
CA LEU A 39 11.17 5.53 8.23
C LEU A 39 10.64 6.06 6.88
N ASN A 40 9.97 7.22 6.90
CA ASN A 40 9.20 7.74 5.79
C ASN A 40 8.31 6.63 5.18
N ALA A 41 7.55 5.96 6.03
CA ALA A 41 6.77 4.78 5.68
C ALA A 41 5.48 4.72 6.51
N ILE A 42 4.49 3.94 6.06
CA ILE A 42 3.23 3.77 6.78
C ILE A 42 3.44 3.21 8.21
N THR A 43 4.54 2.48 8.40
CA THR A 43 4.98 1.90 9.69
C THR A 43 5.51 2.94 10.68
N ASP A 44 5.68 4.21 10.29
CA ASP A 44 5.90 5.30 11.24
C ASP A 44 4.68 5.52 12.14
N VAL A 45 3.48 5.12 11.71
CA VAL A 45 2.29 5.12 12.56
C VAL A 45 2.40 3.95 13.54
N ALA A 46 2.50 4.28 14.83
CA ALA A 46 2.77 3.30 15.88
C ALA A 46 1.80 2.12 15.85
N GLY A 47 2.38 0.91 15.87
CA GLY A 47 1.64 -0.36 15.86
C GLY A 47 1.41 -0.94 14.46
N VAL A 48 1.42 -0.11 13.40
CA VAL A 48 1.20 -0.58 12.03
C VAL A 48 2.33 -1.50 11.59
N ARG A 49 1.97 -2.58 10.88
CA ARG A 49 2.93 -3.53 10.31
C ARG A 49 2.61 -3.82 8.86
N VAL A 50 3.64 -4.06 8.06
CA VAL A 50 3.53 -4.43 6.65
C VAL A 50 4.33 -5.69 6.39
N GLY A 51 3.75 -6.62 5.63
CA GLY A 51 4.41 -7.84 5.18
C GLY A 51 4.11 -8.14 3.72
N HIS A 52 5.06 -8.80 3.06
CA HIS A 52 4.98 -9.14 1.64
C HIS A 52 5.14 -10.63 1.41
N THR A 53 4.54 -11.11 0.33
CA THR A 53 4.94 -12.34 -0.35
C THR A 53 5.00 -12.03 -1.84
N THR A 54 6.20 -12.13 -2.39
CA THR A 54 6.53 -11.78 -3.78
C THR A 54 6.67 -13.07 -4.59
N LEU A 55 5.95 -13.19 -5.71
CA LEU A 55 6.01 -14.34 -6.61
C LEU A 55 6.58 -13.90 -7.95
N ILE A 56 7.83 -14.30 -8.19
CA ILE A 56 8.54 -14.14 -9.46
C ILE A 56 9.00 -15.54 -9.87
N GLU A 57 8.18 -16.24 -10.66
CA GLU A 57 8.42 -17.64 -11.02
C GLU A 57 8.32 -17.84 -12.54
N GLY A 58 9.29 -18.58 -13.09
CA GLY A 58 9.43 -18.78 -14.53
C GLY A 58 9.36 -17.46 -15.31
N ASP A 59 8.77 -17.53 -16.51
CA ASP A 59 8.68 -16.37 -17.42
C ASP A 59 7.35 -15.61 -17.31
N SER A 60 6.41 -16.07 -16.46
CA SER A 60 5.02 -15.57 -16.52
C SER A 60 4.38 -15.23 -15.18
N ILE A 61 4.91 -15.66 -14.03
CA ILE A 61 4.29 -15.37 -12.73
C ILE A 61 4.99 -14.14 -12.15
N ARG A 62 4.26 -13.03 -12.04
CA ARG A 62 4.73 -11.73 -11.54
C ARG A 62 3.65 -11.10 -10.68
N THR A 63 3.40 -11.64 -9.51
CA THR A 63 2.28 -11.23 -8.63
C THR A 63 2.70 -11.38 -7.18
N GLY A 64 1.83 -11.02 -6.24
CA GLY A 64 2.04 -11.36 -4.86
C GLY A 64 0.93 -10.85 -3.96
N VAL A 65 1.29 -10.71 -2.68
CA VAL A 65 0.40 -10.26 -1.62
C VAL A 65 1.14 -9.24 -0.76
N THR A 66 0.44 -8.18 -0.39
CA THR A 66 0.87 -7.24 0.64
C THR A 66 -0.16 -7.22 1.74
N ALA A 67 0.25 -7.48 2.99
CA ALA A 67 -0.60 -7.42 4.16
C ALA A 67 -0.26 -6.17 4.98
N ILE A 68 -1.29 -5.46 5.44
CA ILE A 68 -1.18 -4.30 6.34
C ILE A 68 -2.00 -4.60 7.59
N LEU A 69 -1.33 -4.64 8.74
CA LEU A 69 -1.96 -4.84 10.04
C LEU A 69 -2.00 -3.50 10.77
N PRO A 70 -3.19 -2.97 11.13
CA PRO A 70 -3.29 -1.77 11.98
C PRO A 70 -2.58 -1.90 13.33
N HIS A 71 -2.50 -3.12 13.88
CA HIS A 71 -1.70 -3.45 15.04
C HIS A 71 -1.38 -4.95 15.12
N ALA A 72 -0.51 -5.33 16.06
CA ALA A 72 -0.07 -6.72 16.27
C ALA A 72 -1.07 -7.63 17.00
N GLY A 73 -2.05 -7.05 17.69
CA GLY A 73 -3.10 -7.81 18.39
C GLY A 73 -4.17 -8.36 17.45
N ASP A 74 -5.13 -9.09 18.02
CA ASP A 74 -6.29 -9.63 17.29
C ASP A 74 -7.25 -8.50 16.89
N LEU A 75 -7.36 -8.23 15.60
CA LEU A 75 -8.21 -7.18 15.04
C LEU A 75 -9.70 -7.49 15.12
N TYR A 76 -10.08 -8.76 15.21
CA TYR A 76 -11.48 -9.12 15.40
C TYR A 76 -11.92 -8.75 16.82
N GLN A 77 -11.06 -8.99 17.81
CA GLN A 77 -11.31 -8.66 19.22
C GLN A 77 -11.10 -7.18 19.52
N GLU A 78 -10.10 -6.54 18.91
CA GLU A 78 -9.77 -5.12 19.06
C GLU A 78 -9.79 -4.42 17.70
N LYS A 79 -10.97 -4.03 17.23
CA LYS A 79 -11.14 -3.39 15.93
C LYS A 79 -10.64 -1.95 15.94
N VAL A 80 -10.28 -1.42 14.78
CA VAL A 80 -9.89 -0.01 14.61
C VAL A 80 -10.94 0.79 13.85
N PRO A 81 -11.17 2.08 14.20
CA PRO A 81 -11.99 2.97 13.38
C PRO A 81 -11.44 3.09 11.97
N ALA A 82 -12.32 3.03 10.98
CA ALA A 82 -11.94 3.06 9.58
C ALA A 82 -13.02 3.66 8.67
N ALA A 83 -12.60 4.04 7.48
CA ALA A 83 -13.49 4.40 6.40
C ALA A 83 -12.84 4.11 5.05
N ILE A 84 -13.68 3.94 4.03
CA ILE A 84 -13.23 3.72 2.65
C ILE A 84 -13.84 4.79 1.75
N TYR A 85 -13.01 5.37 0.89
CA TYR A 85 -13.46 6.26 -0.17
C TYR A 85 -13.20 5.63 -1.54
N LEU A 86 -14.23 5.64 -2.40
CA LEU A 86 -14.15 5.18 -3.77
C LEU A 86 -13.86 6.40 -4.66
N GLY A 87 -12.62 6.54 -5.13
CA GLY A 87 -12.23 7.58 -6.07
C GLY A 87 -12.78 7.27 -7.48
N ASN A 88 -12.53 6.06 -7.97
CA ASN A 88 -13.19 5.49 -9.15
C ASN A 88 -13.42 3.99 -8.94
N GLY A 89 -14.66 3.54 -9.15
CA GLY A 89 -15.14 2.23 -8.69
C GLY A 89 -14.85 1.04 -9.61
N TYR A 90 -13.91 1.14 -10.56
CA TYR A 90 -13.63 0.09 -11.55
C TYR A 90 -12.68 -0.99 -10.98
N GLY A 91 -13.07 -1.65 -9.90
CA GLY A 91 -12.22 -2.63 -9.22
C GLY A 91 -12.99 -3.55 -8.26
N LYS A 92 -12.26 -4.43 -7.57
CA LYS A 92 -12.82 -5.43 -6.65
C LYS A 92 -12.31 -5.14 -5.24
N LEU A 93 -13.17 -4.56 -4.42
CA LEU A 93 -12.88 -4.27 -3.02
C LEU A 93 -13.81 -5.08 -2.10
N ALA A 94 -13.27 -6.14 -1.50
CA ALA A 94 -14.01 -6.94 -0.54
C ALA A 94 -14.13 -6.20 0.81
N GLY A 95 -15.26 -6.41 1.49
CA GLY A 95 -15.53 -5.88 2.83
C GLY A 95 -16.02 -4.42 2.91
N TYR A 96 -16.14 -3.72 1.76
CA TYR A 96 -16.52 -2.31 1.73
C TYR A 96 -17.85 -2.00 2.42
N SER A 97 -18.90 -2.80 2.19
CA SER A 97 -20.25 -2.51 2.67
C SER A 97 -20.33 -2.43 4.20
N GLN A 98 -19.67 -3.35 4.91
CA GLN A 98 -19.68 -3.33 6.37
C GLN A 98 -18.76 -2.24 6.93
N VAL A 99 -17.62 -1.95 6.30
CA VAL A 99 -16.81 -0.78 6.70
C VAL A 99 -17.60 0.52 6.51
N LYS A 100 -18.40 0.63 5.45
CA LYS A 100 -19.26 1.81 5.22
C LYS A 100 -20.35 1.95 6.27
N GLU A 101 -20.94 0.83 6.69
CA GLU A 101 -22.04 0.79 7.65
C GLU A 101 -21.55 1.01 9.09
N LEU A 102 -20.48 0.30 9.50
CA LEU A 102 -20.02 0.24 10.88
C LEU A 102 -18.83 1.15 11.17
N GLY A 103 -18.05 1.51 10.15
CA GLY A 103 -16.90 2.41 10.30
C GLY A 103 -15.71 1.77 11.01
N GLU A 104 -15.47 0.47 10.82
CA GLU A 104 -14.41 -0.25 11.51
C GLU A 104 -13.78 -1.35 10.65
N LEU A 105 -12.50 -1.66 10.92
CA LEU A 105 -11.79 -2.83 10.39
C LEU A 105 -11.70 -3.91 11.45
N GLU A 106 -12.04 -5.14 11.08
CA GLU A 106 -11.98 -6.32 11.95
C GLU A 106 -11.02 -7.41 11.46
N THR A 107 -10.32 -7.13 10.35
CA THR A 107 -9.25 -7.97 9.82
C THR A 107 -8.07 -7.07 9.41
N PRO A 108 -6.88 -7.65 9.20
CA PRO A 108 -5.84 -6.99 8.41
C PRO A 108 -6.37 -6.60 7.02
N ILE A 109 -5.72 -5.65 6.39
CA ILE A 109 -5.96 -5.29 4.99
C ILE A 109 -5.02 -6.14 4.13
N VAL A 110 -5.54 -6.79 3.11
CA VAL A 110 -4.71 -7.50 2.12
C VAL A 110 -4.87 -6.84 0.75
N LEU A 111 -3.74 -6.59 0.09
CA LEU A 111 -3.68 -6.15 -1.29
C LEU A 111 -3.10 -7.28 -2.16
N THR A 112 -3.64 -7.48 -3.36
CA THR A 112 -3.16 -8.51 -4.30
C THR A 112 -3.58 -8.17 -5.75
N ASN A 113 -3.59 -9.16 -6.66
CA ASN A 113 -4.10 -9.02 -8.01
C ASN A 113 -5.61 -9.25 -8.11
N THR A 114 -6.18 -8.77 -9.21
CA THR A 114 -7.61 -8.82 -9.53
C THR A 114 -8.31 -10.16 -9.31
N LEU A 115 -7.71 -11.25 -9.78
CA LEU A 115 -8.34 -12.57 -9.77
C LEU A 115 -8.00 -13.37 -8.51
N SER A 116 -7.27 -12.78 -7.58
CA SER A 116 -6.85 -13.37 -6.31
C SER A 116 -7.57 -12.78 -5.09
N VAL A 117 -8.48 -11.80 -5.28
CA VAL A 117 -9.30 -11.23 -4.19
C VAL A 117 -10.04 -12.32 -3.43
N ALA A 118 -10.71 -13.26 -4.12
CA ALA A 118 -11.44 -14.34 -3.46
C ALA A 118 -10.53 -15.24 -2.59
N THR A 119 -9.32 -15.55 -3.07
CA THR A 119 -8.34 -16.34 -2.32
C THR A 119 -7.86 -15.60 -1.08
N ALA A 120 -7.57 -14.30 -1.20
CA ALA A 120 -7.18 -13.46 -0.08
C ALA A 120 -8.30 -13.28 0.96
N THR A 121 -9.54 -13.12 0.52
CA THR A 121 -10.72 -13.09 1.40
C THR A 121 -10.83 -14.41 2.17
N ASN A 122 -10.73 -15.55 1.48
CA ASN A 122 -10.76 -16.87 2.12
C ASN A 122 -9.64 -17.04 3.15
N ALA A 123 -8.43 -16.56 2.84
CA ALA A 123 -7.29 -16.63 3.75
C ALA A 123 -7.49 -15.78 5.01
N LEU A 124 -8.00 -14.54 4.88
CA LEU A 124 -8.31 -13.67 6.01
C LEU A 124 -9.42 -14.25 6.90
N ILE A 125 -10.48 -14.80 6.29
CA ILE A 125 -11.54 -15.50 7.03
C ILE A 125 -10.93 -16.68 7.79
N THR A 126 -10.10 -17.50 7.13
CA THR A 126 -9.47 -18.67 7.75
C THR A 126 -8.59 -18.29 8.93
N ALA A 127 -7.76 -17.24 8.79
CA ALA A 127 -6.91 -16.74 9.86
C ALA A 127 -7.74 -16.24 11.05
N CYS A 128 -8.77 -15.43 10.78
CA CYS A 128 -9.64 -14.90 11.83
C CYS A 128 -10.35 -16.02 12.61
N LEU A 129 -10.91 -17.02 11.92
CA LEU A 129 -11.64 -18.12 12.56
C LEU A 129 -10.72 -19.05 13.38
N ALA A 130 -9.45 -19.18 12.98
CA ALA A 130 -8.49 -19.98 13.73
C ALA A 130 -8.22 -19.38 15.13
N ASP A 131 -8.14 -18.06 15.21
CA ASP A 131 -7.90 -17.35 16.48
C ASP A 131 -9.21 -17.06 17.25
N ASN A 132 -10.37 -17.17 16.58
CA ASN A 132 -11.67 -16.79 17.11
C ASN A 132 -12.74 -17.90 16.90
N PRO A 133 -12.73 -18.97 17.70
CA PRO A 133 -13.54 -20.18 17.45
C PRO A 133 -15.06 -19.97 17.54
N GLU A 134 -15.53 -18.95 18.25
CA GLU A 134 -16.96 -18.63 18.40
C GLU A 134 -17.50 -17.70 17.30
N VAL A 135 -16.64 -17.23 16.40
CA VAL A 135 -17.01 -16.26 15.36
C VAL A 135 -17.71 -16.94 14.20
N GLN A 136 -18.81 -16.32 13.74
CA GLN A 136 -19.66 -16.83 12.67
C GLN A 136 -19.72 -15.91 11.44
N SER A 137 -19.18 -14.70 11.54
CA SER A 137 -19.13 -13.72 10.45
C SER A 137 -17.82 -12.96 10.52
N VAL A 138 -17.15 -12.82 9.37
CA VAL A 138 -15.89 -12.10 9.24
C VAL A 138 -15.94 -11.24 8.00
N ASN A 139 -15.70 -9.94 8.17
CA ASN A 139 -15.60 -8.96 7.10
C ASN A 139 -14.14 -8.73 6.71
N ALA A 140 -13.64 -9.63 5.85
CA ALA A 140 -12.32 -9.50 5.27
C ALA A 140 -12.21 -8.31 4.32
N VAL A 141 -11.21 -7.46 4.52
CA VAL A 141 -10.94 -6.30 3.66
C VAL A 141 -9.78 -6.60 2.71
N VAL A 142 -10.11 -6.69 1.42
CA VAL A 142 -9.15 -7.04 0.37
C VAL A 142 -9.29 -6.10 -0.82
N GLY A 143 -8.19 -5.43 -1.18
CA GLY A 143 -8.07 -4.58 -2.36
C GLY A 143 -7.21 -5.22 -3.45
N GLU A 144 -7.30 -4.69 -4.67
CA GLU A 144 -6.54 -5.22 -5.80
C GLU A 144 -6.16 -4.17 -6.85
N THR A 145 -5.15 -4.52 -7.63
CA THR A 145 -4.92 -3.95 -8.95
C THR A 145 -4.71 -5.04 -10.00
N ASN A 146 -4.84 -4.71 -11.29
CA ASN A 146 -4.68 -5.68 -12.37
C ASN A 146 -3.24 -5.77 -12.90
N ASP A 147 -2.55 -6.86 -12.60
CA ASP A 147 -1.18 -7.14 -13.05
C ASP A 147 -1.10 -7.99 -14.33
N GLY A 148 -2.21 -8.23 -15.02
CA GLY A 148 -2.30 -9.15 -16.17
C GLY A 148 -1.48 -8.78 -17.40
N PHE A 149 -0.83 -7.60 -17.41
CA PHE A 149 0.15 -7.26 -18.42
C PHE A 149 1.46 -8.06 -18.23
N LEU A 150 2.00 -8.11 -17.01
CA LEU A 150 3.24 -8.83 -16.67
C LEU A 150 2.99 -10.21 -16.06
N ASN A 151 1.80 -10.47 -15.53
CA ASN A 151 1.46 -11.70 -14.83
C ASN A 151 0.52 -12.58 -15.66
N ASP A 152 0.67 -13.90 -15.54
CA ASP A 152 -0.38 -14.86 -15.89
C ASP A 152 -1.52 -14.80 -14.84
N ILE A 153 -2.29 -13.72 -14.90
CA ILE A 153 -3.37 -13.46 -13.94
C ILE A 153 -4.46 -14.55 -14.01
N ARG A 154 -4.62 -15.18 -15.19
CA ARG A 154 -5.63 -16.24 -15.41
C ARG A 154 -5.27 -17.54 -14.72
N GLY A 155 -3.99 -17.80 -14.49
CA GLY A 155 -3.52 -18.96 -13.73
C GLY A 155 -3.85 -18.89 -12.24
N ARG A 156 -4.16 -17.70 -11.70
CA ARG A 156 -4.52 -17.47 -10.28
C ARG A 156 -3.53 -18.10 -9.29
N HIS A 157 -2.25 -17.75 -9.46
CA HIS A 157 -1.12 -18.36 -8.75
C HIS A 157 -1.00 -17.98 -7.27
N VAL A 158 -1.71 -16.95 -6.81
CA VAL A 158 -1.77 -16.63 -5.38
C VAL A 158 -2.59 -17.69 -4.64
N THR A 159 -1.98 -18.31 -3.64
CA THR A 159 -2.60 -19.31 -2.77
C THR A 159 -2.91 -18.72 -1.40
N GLN A 160 -3.72 -19.43 -0.61
CA GLN A 160 -3.93 -19.07 0.80
C GLN A 160 -2.61 -19.03 1.59
N ALA A 161 -1.68 -19.95 1.31
CA ALA A 161 -0.39 -19.98 2.00
C ALA A 161 0.42 -18.70 1.74
N HIS A 162 0.37 -18.14 0.53
CA HIS A 162 1.03 -16.87 0.21
C HIS A 162 0.46 -15.70 1.02
N VAL A 163 -0.86 -15.69 1.24
CA VAL A 163 -1.51 -14.64 2.05
C VAL A 163 -1.14 -14.78 3.53
N LEU A 164 -1.15 -16.01 4.06
CA LEU A 164 -0.74 -16.27 5.44
C LEU A 164 0.75 -15.97 5.66
N ALA A 165 1.61 -16.23 4.67
CA ALA A 165 3.02 -15.86 4.73
C ALA A 165 3.22 -14.34 4.80
N ALA A 166 2.49 -13.57 3.98
CA ALA A 166 2.52 -12.10 4.04
C ALA A 166 2.02 -11.56 5.39
N LEU A 167 1.00 -12.18 5.98
CA LEU A 167 0.54 -11.83 7.33
C LEU A 167 1.61 -12.15 8.39
N GLY A 168 2.24 -13.32 8.31
CA GLY A 168 3.27 -13.76 9.25
C GLY A 168 4.60 -13.01 9.15
N SER A 169 4.92 -12.45 7.97
CA SER A 169 6.13 -11.63 7.77
C SER A 169 5.94 -10.17 8.17
N ALA A 170 4.73 -9.74 8.56
CA ALA A 170 4.44 -8.34 8.79
C ALA A 170 5.22 -7.76 9.98
N ALA A 171 5.99 -6.70 9.71
CA ALA A 171 6.83 -6.01 10.67
C ALA A 171 6.57 -4.50 10.70
N GLY A 172 6.89 -3.86 11.82
CA GLY A 172 6.83 -2.40 12.00
C GLY A 172 8.14 -1.70 11.66
N SER A 173 8.98 -2.32 10.83
CA SER A 173 10.28 -1.82 10.38
C SER A 173 10.13 -1.05 9.05
N GLU A 174 11.26 -0.78 8.39
CA GLU A 174 11.29 -0.35 6.99
C GLU A 174 10.42 -1.27 6.11
N VAL A 175 9.80 -0.68 5.10
CA VAL A 175 8.90 -1.34 4.15
C VAL A 175 9.60 -1.39 2.81
N GLU A 176 9.71 -2.58 2.23
CA GLU A 176 10.27 -2.78 0.89
C GLU A 176 9.34 -2.17 -0.18
N GLU A 177 9.92 -1.50 -1.18
CA GLU A 177 9.17 -0.80 -2.23
C GLU A 177 9.51 -1.34 -3.64
N GLY A 178 8.71 -0.96 -4.63
CA GLY A 178 8.88 -1.38 -6.02
C GLY A 178 8.26 -2.75 -6.30
N ASN A 179 9.05 -3.67 -6.85
CA ASN A 179 8.60 -4.93 -7.47
C ASN A 179 8.26 -6.04 -6.47
N VAL A 180 7.55 -5.72 -5.39
CA VAL A 180 7.35 -6.61 -4.24
C VAL A 180 5.88 -6.80 -3.91
N GLY A 181 5.55 -7.90 -3.23
CA GLY A 181 4.21 -8.20 -2.75
C GLY A 181 3.16 -8.04 -3.84
N ALA A 182 2.10 -7.31 -3.54
CA ALA A 182 1.02 -7.04 -4.49
C ALA A 182 1.44 -6.14 -5.68
N GLY A 183 2.54 -5.39 -5.55
CA GLY A 183 3.08 -4.50 -6.59
C GLY A 183 3.96 -5.22 -7.64
N THR A 184 4.25 -6.50 -7.45
CA THR A 184 5.21 -7.26 -8.27
C THR A 184 5.00 -7.07 -9.77
N GLY A 185 3.80 -7.31 -10.30
CA GLY A 185 3.51 -7.21 -11.73
C GLY A 185 2.82 -5.93 -12.19
N THR A 186 2.80 -4.87 -11.37
CA THR A 186 2.04 -3.65 -11.69
C THR A 186 2.83 -2.66 -12.56
N SER A 187 2.10 -1.78 -13.25
CA SER A 187 2.64 -0.74 -14.14
C SER A 187 2.07 0.64 -13.77
N CYS A 188 2.90 1.68 -13.72
CA CYS A 188 2.45 3.04 -13.39
C CYS A 188 3.00 4.07 -14.39
N PHE A 189 2.13 4.93 -14.91
CA PHE A 189 2.43 5.93 -15.96
C PHE A 189 3.13 5.38 -17.21
N GLY A 190 2.97 4.07 -17.50
CA GLY A 190 3.63 3.40 -18.62
C GLY A 190 5.03 2.87 -18.31
N TRP A 191 5.55 3.10 -17.11
CA TRP A 191 6.73 2.45 -16.53
C TRP A 191 6.32 1.29 -15.62
N LYS A 192 7.31 0.58 -15.08
CA LYS A 192 7.10 -0.30 -13.96
C LYS A 192 6.61 0.50 -12.75
N GLY A 193 5.54 0.01 -12.10
CA GLY A 193 5.05 0.52 -10.83
C GLY A 193 5.34 -0.47 -9.71
N GLY A 194 4.68 -0.31 -8.57
CA GLY A 194 4.85 -1.27 -7.49
C GLY A 194 4.17 -0.88 -6.19
N ILE A 195 4.77 -1.35 -5.10
CA ILE A 195 4.50 -0.83 -3.76
C ILE A 195 5.29 0.45 -3.55
N GLY A 196 4.68 1.43 -2.92
CA GLY A 196 5.39 2.60 -2.38
C GLY A 196 4.75 3.04 -1.09
N THR A 197 5.50 3.76 -0.26
CA THR A 197 5.04 4.22 1.03
C THR A 197 5.65 5.57 1.37
N SER A 198 5.04 6.34 2.26
CA SER A 198 5.58 7.58 2.80
C SER A 198 4.85 7.93 4.09
N SER A 199 5.36 8.87 4.87
CA SER A 199 4.66 9.40 6.04
C SER A 199 4.88 10.89 6.21
N ARG A 200 4.10 11.52 7.07
CA ARG A 200 4.28 12.88 7.56
C ARG A 200 4.02 12.94 9.05
N LEU A 201 4.88 13.66 9.76
CA LEU A 201 4.74 13.96 11.18
C LEU A 201 4.25 15.40 11.34
N LEU A 202 3.17 15.57 12.10
CA LEU A 202 2.69 16.90 12.48
C LEU A 202 3.55 17.45 13.62
N PRO A 203 3.79 18.78 13.67
CA PRO A 203 4.38 19.42 14.84
C PRO A 203 3.57 19.17 16.12
N GLU A 204 4.25 19.16 17.28
CA GLU A 204 3.63 19.03 18.60
C GLU A 204 2.51 20.05 18.85
N SER A 205 2.68 21.28 18.37
CA SER A 205 1.65 22.34 18.47
C SER A 205 0.36 22.04 17.71
N LEU A 206 0.39 21.07 16.79
CA LEU A 206 -0.75 20.57 16.01
C LEU A 206 -1.16 19.14 16.41
N GLY A 207 -0.63 18.64 17.53
CA GLY A 207 -0.99 17.36 18.14
C GLY A 207 0.02 16.23 17.97
N GLY A 208 1.15 16.45 17.26
CA GLY A 208 2.23 15.45 17.16
C GLY A 208 1.87 14.18 16.39
N TYR A 209 0.72 14.16 15.70
CA TYR A 209 0.21 12.96 15.02
C TYR A 209 1.02 12.60 13.78
N THR A 210 1.04 11.31 13.48
CA THR A 210 1.62 10.76 12.27
C THR A 210 0.52 10.40 11.26
N VAL A 211 0.77 10.67 9.98
CA VAL A 211 0.00 10.12 8.86
C VAL A 211 0.94 9.28 8.01
N GLY A 212 0.63 8.00 7.87
CA GLY A 212 1.35 7.06 7.02
C GLY A 212 0.51 6.67 5.80
N VAL A 213 1.15 6.47 4.65
CA VAL A 213 0.50 6.05 3.41
C VAL A 213 1.26 4.90 2.78
N LEU A 214 0.55 3.87 2.31
CA LEU A 214 1.07 2.82 1.44
C LEU A 214 0.20 2.73 0.19
N VAL A 215 0.83 2.59 -0.97
CA VAL A 215 0.17 2.49 -2.26
C VAL A 215 0.57 1.22 -3.00
N GLN A 216 -0.35 0.66 -3.75
CA GLN A 216 -0.09 -0.27 -4.85
C GLN A 216 -0.44 0.44 -6.15
N THR A 217 0.57 0.90 -6.87
CA THR A 217 0.38 1.73 -8.07
C THR A 217 0.25 0.88 -9.32
N ASN A 218 -0.87 1.02 -10.03
CA ASN A 218 -1.10 0.35 -11.31
C ASN A 218 -1.91 1.24 -12.28
N PHE A 219 -1.62 2.53 -12.39
CA PHE A 219 -2.49 3.49 -13.10
C PHE A 219 -1.71 4.38 -14.06
N GLY A 220 -2.43 5.04 -14.99
CA GLY A 220 -1.86 5.91 -16.02
C GLY A 220 -2.08 7.41 -15.76
N GLY A 221 -1.78 8.22 -16.77
CA GLY A 221 -1.93 9.67 -16.74
C GLY A 221 -0.73 10.36 -17.36
N VAL A 222 -0.43 11.58 -16.89
CA VAL A 222 0.72 12.35 -17.36
C VAL A 222 1.62 12.64 -16.16
N LEU A 223 2.66 11.82 -15.97
CA LEU A 223 3.51 11.87 -14.79
C LEU A 223 4.04 13.27 -14.52
N GLN A 224 3.80 13.74 -13.30
CA GLN A 224 4.37 14.95 -12.72
C GLN A 224 5.18 14.58 -11.48
N ILE A 225 6.35 15.19 -11.33
CA ILE A 225 7.20 15.05 -10.14
C ILE A 225 7.66 16.45 -9.75
N ALA A 226 7.39 16.86 -8.51
CA ALA A 226 7.70 18.20 -8.02
C ALA A 226 7.21 19.34 -8.96
N GLY A 227 6.04 19.13 -9.58
CA GLY A 227 5.46 20.07 -10.55
C GLY A 227 6.10 20.07 -11.95
N VAL A 228 7.16 19.29 -12.17
CA VAL A 228 7.78 19.14 -13.49
C VAL A 228 7.01 18.09 -14.30
N PRO A 229 6.63 18.38 -15.57
CA PRO A 229 5.90 17.44 -16.42
C PRO A 229 6.81 16.35 -17.00
N VAL A 230 7.32 15.48 -16.12
CA VAL A 230 8.29 14.41 -16.44
C VAL A 230 7.77 13.51 -17.56
N GLY A 231 6.48 13.14 -17.53
CA GLY A 231 5.87 12.32 -18.58
C GLY A 231 6.03 12.93 -19.98
N GLN A 232 5.77 14.24 -20.12
CA GLN A 232 5.93 14.94 -21.40
C GLN A 232 7.39 15.04 -21.82
N LYS A 233 8.30 15.38 -20.89
CA LYS A 233 9.74 15.55 -21.15
C LYS A 233 10.44 14.25 -21.54
N LEU A 234 10.00 13.11 -21.00
CA LEU A 234 10.47 11.78 -21.39
C LEU A 234 9.66 11.19 -22.57
N GLY A 235 8.66 11.93 -23.05
CA GLY A 235 7.73 11.52 -24.09
C GLY A 235 6.78 10.40 -23.69
N ARG A 236 6.83 9.86 -22.47
CA ARG A 236 5.94 8.77 -22.04
C ARG A 236 4.78 9.35 -21.23
N TYR A 237 3.65 9.52 -21.90
CA TYR A 237 2.42 10.04 -21.33
C TYR A 237 1.20 9.45 -22.05
N TYR A 238 0.05 9.48 -21.39
CA TYR A 238 -1.21 9.01 -21.95
C TYR A 238 -1.54 9.73 -23.27
N PHE A 239 -1.93 8.97 -24.31
CA PHE A 239 -2.21 9.41 -25.70
C PHE A 239 -0.99 9.80 -26.59
N ARG A 240 0.26 9.39 -26.28
CA ARG A 240 1.44 9.71 -27.10
C ARG A 240 1.38 9.19 -28.55
N ASP A 241 1.01 7.92 -28.74
CA ASP A 241 0.99 7.25 -30.06
C ASP A 241 -0.44 7.17 -30.64
N GLU A 242 -1.21 8.26 -30.46
CA GLU A 242 -2.54 8.62 -31.01
C GLU A 242 -3.78 8.36 -30.14
N LEU A 243 -4.24 7.14 -29.90
CA LEU A 243 -5.51 6.86 -29.21
C LEU A 243 -5.60 5.38 -28.75
N GLU A 244 -4.48 4.67 -28.65
CA GLU A 244 -4.48 3.19 -28.55
C GLU A 244 -3.85 2.65 -27.26
N SER A 245 -4.67 2.60 -26.22
CA SER A 245 -4.95 1.42 -25.39
C SER A 245 -5.64 1.91 -24.12
N HIS A 246 -6.64 1.17 -23.68
CA HIS A 246 -7.48 1.50 -22.54
C HIS A 246 -6.63 2.03 -21.38
N ALA A 247 -6.99 3.20 -20.84
CA ALA A 247 -6.51 3.64 -19.55
C ALA A 247 -7.16 2.77 -18.47
N ASP A 248 -6.80 1.49 -18.51
CA ASP A 248 -7.09 0.49 -17.51
C ASP A 248 -5.97 0.56 -16.48
N GLY A 249 -6.36 0.49 -15.22
CA GLY A 249 -5.43 0.60 -14.12
C GLY A 249 -6.14 0.40 -12.79
N SER A 250 -5.43 0.64 -11.71
CA SER A 250 -5.99 0.78 -10.37
C SER A 250 -4.94 1.41 -9.47
N CYS A 251 -5.36 2.08 -8.41
CA CYS A 251 -4.50 2.42 -7.30
C CYS A 251 -5.19 2.06 -5.99
N MET A 252 -4.60 1.15 -5.24
CA MET A 252 -4.98 0.93 -3.85
C MET A 252 -4.14 1.85 -2.98
N ILE A 253 -4.79 2.71 -2.21
CA ILE A 253 -4.13 3.61 -1.25
C ILE A 253 -4.61 3.24 0.15
N VAL A 254 -3.68 2.97 1.06
CA VAL A 254 -3.95 2.72 2.47
C VAL A 254 -3.38 3.86 3.29
N VAL A 255 -4.21 4.49 4.12
CA VAL A 255 -3.85 5.62 4.97
C VAL A 255 -3.99 5.20 6.43
N ALA A 256 -2.93 5.35 7.21
CA ALA A 256 -2.92 5.14 8.64
C ALA A 256 -2.69 6.47 9.36
N THR A 257 -3.25 6.64 10.55
CA THR A 257 -2.89 7.74 11.44
C THR A 257 -3.08 7.35 12.90
N ASP A 258 -2.29 7.90 13.80
CA ASP A 258 -2.50 7.78 15.25
C ASP A 258 -3.44 8.87 15.80
N ALA A 259 -3.91 9.79 14.96
CA ALA A 259 -4.86 10.82 15.35
C ALA A 259 -6.22 10.21 15.75
N PRO A 260 -6.86 10.67 16.84
CA PRO A 260 -8.16 10.16 17.28
C PRO A 260 -9.26 10.67 16.35
N LEU A 261 -9.55 9.87 15.32
CA LEU A 261 -10.54 10.16 14.29
C LEU A 261 -11.60 9.06 14.21
N GLY A 262 -12.85 9.47 14.12
CA GLY A 262 -13.98 8.60 13.82
C GLY A 262 -14.17 8.42 12.30
N PRO A 263 -15.06 7.49 11.91
CA PRO A 263 -15.23 7.05 10.51
C PRO A 263 -15.52 8.21 9.54
N ARG A 264 -16.33 9.18 9.96
CA ARG A 264 -16.66 10.36 9.14
C ARG A 264 -15.41 11.19 8.80
N ASN A 265 -14.52 11.41 9.77
CA ASN A 265 -13.30 12.18 9.54
C ASN A 265 -12.23 11.36 8.81
N LEU A 266 -12.18 10.05 9.03
CA LEU A 266 -11.36 9.13 8.24
C LEU A 266 -11.77 9.11 6.76
N GLU A 267 -13.08 9.14 6.45
CA GLU A 267 -13.53 9.24 5.05
C GLU A 267 -13.13 10.59 4.42
N ARG A 268 -13.15 11.68 5.21
CA ARG A 268 -12.65 12.99 4.75
C ARG A 268 -11.15 12.98 4.49
N LEU A 269 -10.38 12.29 5.34
CA LEU A 269 -8.93 12.09 5.17
C LEU A 269 -8.66 11.25 3.91
N ALA A 270 -9.38 10.15 3.73
CA ALA A 270 -9.29 9.27 2.57
C ALA A 270 -9.52 10.04 1.25
N LYS A 271 -10.50 10.95 1.20
CA LYS A 271 -10.75 11.82 0.03
C LYS A 271 -9.56 12.67 -0.37
N ARG A 272 -8.67 13.01 0.56
CA ARG A 272 -7.50 13.87 0.29
C ARG A 272 -6.35 13.09 -0.34
N ALA A 273 -6.25 11.78 -0.11
CA ALA A 273 -5.27 10.96 -0.81
C ALA A 273 -5.43 11.03 -2.34
N MET A 274 -6.67 11.12 -2.84
CA MET A 274 -6.94 11.33 -4.27
C MET A 274 -6.34 12.64 -4.82
N LEU A 275 -6.20 13.68 -3.99
CA LEU A 275 -5.54 14.92 -4.41
C LEU A 275 -4.01 14.71 -4.52
N GLY A 276 -3.43 13.87 -3.67
CA GLY A 276 -2.03 13.44 -3.80
C GLY A 276 -1.80 12.61 -5.07
N LEU A 277 -2.71 11.69 -5.39
CA LEU A 277 -2.71 10.97 -6.68
C LEU A 277 -2.82 11.94 -7.87
N ALA A 278 -3.70 12.94 -7.80
CA ALA A 278 -3.84 13.92 -8.87
C ALA A 278 -2.57 14.77 -9.08
N ARG A 279 -1.81 15.06 -8.01
CA ARG A 279 -0.54 15.81 -8.10
C ARG A 279 0.55 15.08 -8.86
N THR A 280 0.54 13.75 -8.88
CA THR A 280 1.46 12.97 -9.72
C THR A 280 0.98 12.89 -11.18
N GLY A 281 -0.18 13.47 -11.50
CA GLY A 281 -0.77 13.48 -12.83
C GLY A 281 -1.70 12.31 -13.12
N GLY A 282 -2.08 11.54 -12.10
CA GLY A 282 -3.12 10.54 -12.19
C GLY A 282 -4.50 11.17 -12.42
N ILE A 283 -5.33 10.51 -13.22
CA ILE A 283 -6.62 11.06 -13.68
C ILE A 283 -7.84 10.25 -13.24
N ALA A 284 -7.63 9.17 -12.49
CA ALA A 284 -8.67 8.20 -12.12
C ALA A 284 -9.54 7.81 -13.33
N SER A 285 -8.87 7.27 -14.38
CA SER A 285 -9.50 6.98 -15.67
C SER A 285 -10.63 5.97 -15.53
N ASN A 286 -11.51 5.90 -16.55
CA ASN A 286 -12.69 5.03 -16.53
C ASN A 286 -12.38 3.57 -16.12
N GLY A 287 -11.30 2.99 -16.67
CA GLY A 287 -10.86 1.63 -16.38
C GLY A 287 -10.00 1.49 -15.10
N SER A 288 -9.93 2.54 -14.27
CA SER A 288 -9.06 2.60 -13.10
C SER A 288 -9.78 2.30 -11.78
N GLY A 289 -9.46 1.23 -11.07
CA GLY A 289 -9.98 1.00 -9.72
C GLY A 289 -9.21 1.80 -8.66
N ASP A 290 -9.66 2.99 -8.31
CA ASP A 290 -8.96 3.89 -7.38
C ASP A 290 -9.70 3.97 -6.04
N TYR A 291 -9.09 3.37 -5.01
CA TYR A 291 -9.70 3.21 -3.70
C TYR A 291 -8.76 3.68 -2.59
N VAL A 292 -9.33 4.28 -1.56
CA VAL A 292 -8.59 4.72 -0.37
C VAL A 292 -9.19 4.07 0.86
N ILE A 293 -8.42 3.28 1.59
CA ILE A 293 -8.77 2.71 2.90
C ILE A 293 -8.04 3.53 3.97
N ALA A 294 -8.77 4.20 4.85
CA ALA A 294 -8.19 5.01 5.92
C ALA A 294 -8.59 4.45 7.29
N PHE A 295 -7.63 4.31 8.21
CA PHE A 295 -7.88 3.87 9.58
C PHE A 295 -7.08 4.67 10.60
N SER A 296 -7.58 4.69 11.84
CA SER A 296 -6.89 5.29 12.99
C SER A 296 -6.39 4.21 13.95
N THR A 297 -5.16 4.35 14.45
CA THR A 297 -4.58 3.46 15.48
C THR A 297 -4.74 3.99 16.91
N ALA A 298 -5.44 5.13 17.08
CA ALA A 298 -5.71 5.73 18.39
C ALA A 298 -6.33 4.70 19.34
N THR A 299 -5.59 4.35 20.40
CA THR A 299 -5.90 3.22 21.27
C THR A 299 -7.20 3.45 22.05
N GLU A 300 -7.47 4.70 22.41
CA GLU A 300 -8.69 5.13 23.09
C GLU A 300 -9.96 4.95 22.25
N ASN A 301 -9.83 4.82 20.92
CA ASN A 301 -10.96 4.69 20.00
C ASN A 301 -11.16 3.26 19.47
N ARG A 302 -10.35 2.27 19.90
CA ARG A 302 -10.53 0.87 19.51
C ARG A 302 -11.90 0.34 19.89
N ILE A 303 -12.48 -0.50 19.02
CA ILE A 303 -13.78 -1.15 19.26
C ILE A 303 -13.53 -2.57 19.76
N VAL A 304 -13.69 -2.77 21.07
CA VAL A 304 -13.45 -4.06 21.73
C VAL A 304 -14.71 -4.94 21.66
N ALA A 305 -14.56 -6.16 21.18
CA ALA A 305 -15.64 -7.15 21.15
C ALA A 305 -16.14 -7.45 22.57
N GLY A 306 -17.47 -7.50 22.77
CA GLY A 306 -18.06 -7.65 24.09
C GLY A 306 -17.85 -6.45 25.03
N GLY A 307 -17.37 -5.32 24.51
CA GLY A 307 -17.16 -4.09 25.26
C GLY A 307 -18.45 -3.41 25.74
N ALA A 308 -18.30 -2.23 26.35
CA ALA A 308 -19.42 -1.48 26.92
C ALA A 308 -20.47 -1.08 25.86
N ARG A 309 -21.76 -1.12 26.25
CA ARG A 309 -22.89 -0.70 25.41
C ARG A 309 -22.80 0.76 24.95
N VAL A 310 -22.21 1.61 25.77
CA VAL A 310 -21.96 3.03 25.47
C VAL A 310 -20.46 3.26 25.55
N ARG A 311 -19.93 3.96 24.55
CA ARG A 311 -18.50 4.28 24.44
C ARG A 311 -18.30 5.78 24.57
N THR A 312 -17.21 6.15 25.22
CA THR A 312 -16.69 7.53 25.20
C THR A 312 -15.50 7.52 24.25
N LEU A 313 -15.49 8.45 23.29
CA LEU A 313 -14.46 8.54 22.26
C LEU A 313 -13.76 9.88 22.35
N SER A 314 -12.47 9.90 22.02
CA SER A 314 -11.74 11.12 21.71
C SER A 314 -11.89 11.41 20.23
N GLU A 315 -12.17 12.65 19.85
CA GLU A 315 -12.31 13.04 18.45
C GLU A 315 -11.67 14.42 18.24
N LEU A 316 -10.82 14.52 17.22
CA LEU A 316 -10.33 15.83 16.80
C LEU A 316 -11.49 16.72 16.32
N SER A 317 -11.52 17.95 16.84
CA SER A 317 -12.43 18.97 16.34
C SER A 317 -12.23 19.19 14.83
N ASN A 318 -13.29 19.54 14.11
CA ASN A 318 -13.21 19.70 12.65
C ASN A 318 -12.14 20.71 12.20
N GLY A 319 -11.88 21.75 13.00
CA GLY A 319 -10.85 22.76 12.71
C GLY A 319 -9.41 22.22 12.81
N ALA A 320 -9.20 21.16 13.60
CA ALA A 320 -7.88 20.54 13.81
C ALA A 320 -7.51 19.48 12.76
N VAL A 321 -8.41 19.14 11.82
CA VAL A 321 -8.17 18.06 10.84
C VAL A 321 -7.40 18.54 9.61
N SER A 322 -7.41 19.85 9.31
CA SER A 322 -6.75 20.40 8.10
C SER A 322 -5.26 20.06 7.98
N PRO A 323 -4.44 20.07 9.05
CA PRO A 323 -3.05 19.61 8.99
C PRO A 323 -2.93 18.15 8.54
N LEU A 324 -3.81 17.25 9.00
CA LEU A 324 -3.83 15.85 8.56
C LEU A 324 -4.21 15.73 7.08
N PHE A 325 -5.06 16.63 6.57
CA PHE A 325 -5.38 16.67 5.14
C PHE A 325 -4.17 17.04 4.28
N LEU A 326 -3.34 18.00 4.72
CA LEU A 326 -2.10 18.30 4.01
C LEU A 326 -1.14 17.10 4.08
N ALA A 327 -0.98 16.52 5.27
CA ALA A 327 -0.11 15.38 5.52
C ALA A 327 -0.40 14.20 4.59
N VAL A 328 -1.67 13.80 4.44
CA VAL A 328 -2.06 12.68 3.56
C VAL A 328 -1.86 13.01 2.07
N ILE A 329 -2.05 14.27 1.65
CA ILE A 329 -1.81 14.67 0.26
C ILE A 329 -0.34 14.49 -0.08
N GLU A 330 0.55 15.03 0.76
CA GLU A 330 2.00 14.97 0.53
C GLU A 330 2.55 13.55 0.67
N ALA A 331 2.09 12.80 1.68
CA ALA A 331 2.49 11.40 1.84
C ALA A 331 2.00 10.53 0.67
N THR A 332 0.80 10.77 0.14
CA THR A 332 0.30 10.00 -1.01
C THR A 332 1.09 10.33 -2.29
N GLU A 333 1.35 11.61 -2.53
CA GLU A 333 2.17 12.08 -3.65
C GLU A 333 3.56 11.41 -3.60
N GLU A 334 4.24 11.48 -2.46
CA GLU A 334 5.56 10.89 -2.29
C GLU A 334 5.55 9.36 -2.37
N ALA A 335 4.56 8.68 -1.77
CA ALA A 335 4.47 7.21 -1.83
C ALA A 335 4.34 6.69 -3.28
N ILE A 336 3.59 7.39 -4.14
CA ILE A 336 3.47 7.04 -5.56
C ILE A 336 4.80 7.24 -6.29
N ILE A 337 5.54 8.31 -5.99
CA ILE A 337 6.84 8.54 -6.63
C ILE A 337 7.90 7.58 -6.09
N ASN A 338 7.85 7.20 -4.81
CA ASN A 338 8.71 6.18 -4.24
C ASN A 338 8.50 4.82 -4.94
N SER A 339 7.25 4.44 -5.26
CA SER A 339 7.01 3.18 -5.97
C SER A 339 7.65 3.15 -7.37
N LEU A 340 7.65 4.29 -8.08
CA LEU A 340 8.27 4.42 -9.40
C LEU A 340 9.80 4.41 -9.34
N PHE A 341 10.38 5.03 -8.32
CA PHE A 341 11.84 5.09 -8.14
C PHE A 341 12.42 3.76 -7.65
N ALA A 342 11.67 3.02 -6.83
CA ALA A 342 12.07 1.72 -6.32
C ALA A 342 11.84 0.57 -7.31
N ALA A 343 10.98 0.77 -8.32
CA ALA A 343 10.67 -0.24 -9.32
C ALA A 343 11.84 -0.47 -10.29
N GLU A 344 12.10 -1.75 -10.59
CA GLU A 344 13.11 -2.18 -11.55
C GLU A 344 12.48 -2.72 -12.83
N ASP A 345 13.26 -2.80 -13.92
CA ASP A 345 12.84 -3.42 -15.18
C ASP A 345 12.24 -4.82 -14.95
N MET A 346 11.14 -5.13 -15.62
CA MET A 346 10.52 -6.45 -15.50
C MET A 346 10.01 -6.97 -16.84
N THR A 347 10.45 -8.18 -17.17
CA THR A 347 9.85 -9.02 -18.21
C THR A 347 9.00 -10.10 -17.57
N GLY A 348 7.80 -10.27 -18.10
CA GLY A 348 6.83 -11.25 -17.62
C GLY A 348 6.06 -11.91 -18.75
N HIS A 349 4.81 -12.24 -18.46
CA HIS A 349 3.93 -13.06 -19.27
C HIS A 349 3.97 -12.69 -20.77
N ASN A 350 4.18 -13.71 -21.62
CA ASN A 350 4.34 -13.60 -23.08
C ASN A 350 5.49 -12.68 -23.53
N GLY A 351 6.55 -12.57 -22.74
CA GLY A 351 7.72 -11.74 -23.06
C GLY A 351 7.43 -10.23 -23.00
N ARG A 352 6.30 -9.83 -22.41
CA ARG A 352 5.96 -8.41 -22.23
C ARG A 352 6.88 -7.78 -21.22
N HIS A 353 7.28 -6.55 -21.50
CA HIS A 353 8.29 -5.84 -20.74
C HIS A 353 7.78 -4.48 -20.25
N ARG A 354 8.19 -4.10 -19.05
CA ARG A 354 8.03 -2.76 -18.48
C ARG A 354 9.37 -2.28 -17.95
N GLU A 355 9.80 -1.14 -18.47
CA GLU A 355 11.00 -0.46 -18.02
C GLU A 355 10.73 0.30 -16.71
N ALA A 356 11.73 0.34 -15.84
CA ALA A 356 11.81 1.24 -14.72
C ALA A 356 11.82 2.70 -15.17
N LEU A 357 11.43 3.61 -14.26
CA LEU A 357 11.59 5.04 -14.49
C LEU A 357 13.10 5.35 -14.62
N PRO A 358 13.56 6.07 -15.66
CA PRO A 358 14.98 6.40 -15.80
C PRO A 358 15.37 7.50 -14.80
N VAL A 359 15.69 7.10 -13.56
CA VAL A 359 15.87 7.99 -12.40
C VAL A 359 16.89 9.09 -12.67
N GLU A 360 18.04 8.78 -13.28
CA GLU A 360 19.09 9.78 -13.56
C GLU A 360 18.58 10.89 -14.46
N LYS A 361 17.85 10.52 -15.53
CA LYS A 361 17.24 11.51 -16.44
C LYS A 361 16.18 12.32 -15.73
N VAL A 362 15.39 11.71 -14.85
CA VAL A 362 14.40 12.45 -14.04
C VAL A 362 15.10 13.46 -13.16
N LEU A 363 16.16 13.09 -12.45
CA LEU A 363 16.93 14.01 -11.60
C LEU A 363 17.56 15.15 -12.41
N GLU A 364 18.04 14.90 -13.63
CA GLU A 364 18.50 15.95 -14.54
C GLU A 364 17.38 16.93 -14.92
N LEU A 365 16.15 16.45 -15.12
CA LEU A 365 14.99 17.29 -15.43
C LEU A 365 14.49 18.13 -14.24
N LEU A 366 14.83 17.75 -13.01
CA LEU A 366 14.45 18.44 -11.78
C LEU A 366 15.46 19.51 -11.32
N ARG A 367 16.64 19.57 -11.94
CA ARG A 367 17.67 20.59 -11.69
C ARG A 367 17.37 21.90 -12.43
#